data_AF-A0A927T505-F1
#
_entry.id   AF-A0A927T505-F1
#
_cell.length_a   1.000
_cell.length_b   1.000
_cell.length_c   1.000
_cell.angle_alpha   90.00
_cell.angle_beta   90.00
_cell.angle_gamma   90.00
#
_symmetry.space_group_name_H-M   'P 1'
#
loop_
_entity.id
_entity.type
_entity.pdbx_description
1 polymer ?
#
loop_
_entity_poly.entity_id
_entity_poly.type
_entity_poly.pdbx_seq_one_letter_code
_entity_poly.pdbx_strand_id
1 'polypeptide(L)'
;MGDNKIKDEELEQINGGMSDEEYRRRQENEKKLHGRIVKDAFGNVTFTDKTGAVGSFTADQWNKLRTNWDYTGNPEYFMETINVGELQGMMTS
;
A
#
# COMPACT_ATOMS: atom_id res chain seq x y z
N MET A 1 -19.69 -52.94 15.33
CA MET A 1 -18.35 -52.61 14.81
C MET A 1 -18.44 -51.20 14.28
N GLY A 2 -18.05 -50.22 15.11
CA GLY A 2 -17.81 -48.86 14.64
C GLY A 2 -16.46 -48.81 13.94
N ASP A 3 -16.28 -47.88 13.01
CA ASP A 3 -15.35 -46.77 13.20
C ASP A 3 -15.31 -45.86 11.96
N ASN A 4 -15.62 -44.59 12.22
CA ASN A 4 -15.31 -43.35 11.51
C ASN A 4 -14.59 -43.46 10.16
N LYS A 5 -15.34 -43.15 9.09
CA LYS A 5 -14.82 -42.44 7.92
C LYS A 5 -15.17 -40.95 8.01
N ILE A 6 -14.66 -40.31 9.06
CA ILE A 6 -14.29 -38.89 9.00
C ILE A 6 -12.80 -38.95 8.69
N LYS A 7 -12.41 -38.62 7.47
CA LYS A 7 -11.03 -38.37 7.02
C LYS A 7 -11.09 -38.17 5.51
N ASP A 8 -11.40 -36.94 5.14
CA ASP A 8 -11.04 -36.27 3.88
C ASP A 8 -11.50 -34.80 3.92
N GLU A 9 -12.18 -34.36 4.99
CA GLU A 9 -12.49 -32.95 5.29
C GLU A 9 -11.44 -32.27 6.20
N GLU A 10 -10.41 -32.99 6.67
CA GLU A 10 -9.44 -32.49 7.68
C GLU A 10 -7.98 -32.47 7.17
N LEU A 11 -7.74 -32.11 5.91
CA LEU A 11 -6.37 -31.93 5.38
C LEU A 11 -6.10 -30.62 4.65
N GLU A 12 -6.93 -29.58 4.86
CA GLU A 12 -6.53 -28.19 4.59
C GLU A 12 -6.88 -27.26 5.77
N GLN A 13 -6.54 -27.69 6.99
CA GLN A 13 -6.11 -26.74 8.00
C GLN A 13 -4.63 -26.45 7.78
N ILE A 14 -4.26 -25.17 7.89
CA ILE A 14 -2.92 -24.57 7.74
C ILE A 14 -2.59 -24.08 6.32
N ASN A 15 -3.40 -23.14 5.82
CA ASN A 15 -2.85 -21.93 5.24
C ASN A 15 -3.91 -20.84 5.42
N GLY A 16 -3.57 -19.78 6.16
CA GLY A 16 -4.46 -18.66 6.47
C GLY A 16 -4.79 -17.82 5.23
N GLY A 17 -5.47 -18.43 4.27
CA GLY A 17 -6.03 -17.79 3.09
C GLY A 17 -7.20 -16.92 3.55
N MET A 18 -6.97 -15.62 3.56
CA MET A 18 -8.00 -14.60 3.71
C MET A 18 -9.16 -14.91 2.76
N SER A 19 -10.39 -14.94 3.27
CA SER A 19 -11.56 -15.16 2.42
C SER A 19 -11.66 -14.06 1.34
N ASP A 20 -12.28 -14.35 0.20
CA ASP A 20 -12.45 -13.36 -0.89
C ASP A 20 -13.12 -12.06 -0.40
N GLU A 21 -14.05 -12.18 0.56
CA GLU A 21 -14.73 -11.04 1.16
C GLU A 21 -13.78 -10.23 2.06
N GLU A 22 -13.00 -10.89 2.91
CA GLU A 22 -11.98 -10.20 3.71
C GLU A 22 -10.89 -9.58 2.84
N TYR A 23 -10.53 -10.22 1.73
CA TYR A 23 -9.57 -9.68 0.77
C TYR A 23 -10.09 -8.38 0.15
N ARG A 24 -11.37 -8.36 -0.25
CA ARG A 24 -12.02 -7.13 -0.74
C ARG A 24 -12.08 -6.05 0.33
N ARG A 25 -12.50 -6.38 1.55
CA ARG A 25 -12.55 -5.43 2.68
C ARG A 25 -11.17 -4.87 3.01
N ARG A 26 -10.13 -5.69 2.98
CA ARG A 26 -8.76 -5.26 3.18
C ARG A 26 -8.29 -4.33 2.08
N GLN A 27 -8.51 -4.69 0.82
CA GLN A 27 -8.19 -3.84 -0.33
C GLN A 27 -8.93 -2.50 -0.30
N GLU A 28 -10.20 -2.48 0.11
CA GLU A 28 -10.95 -1.24 0.29
C GLU A 28 -10.46 -0.40 1.47
N ASN A 29 -10.07 -1.03 2.57
CA ASN A 29 -9.49 -0.32 3.70
C ASN A 29 -8.09 0.22 3.37
N GLU A 30 -7.27 -0.55 2.66
CA GLU A 30 -5.94 -0.10 2.18
C GLU A 30 -6.09 1.09 1.23
N LYS A 31 -7.07 1.07 0.32
CA LYS A 31 -7.38 2.24 -0.54
C LYS A 31 -7.85 3.48 0.23
N LYS A 32 -8.42 3.32 1.44
CA LYS A 32 -8.82 4.45 2.29
C LYS A 32 -7.67 4.97 3.15
N LEU A 33 -6.67 4.13 3.41
CA LEU A 33 -5.53 4.44 4.28
C LEU A 33 -4.33 4.98 3.50
N HIS A 34 -4.21 4.60 2.22
CA HIS A 34 -3.05 4.89 1.39
C HIS A 34 -3.43 5.71 0.15
N GLY A 35 -2.58 6.69 -0.16
CA GLY A 35 -2.56 7.37 -1.42
C GLY A 35 -2.09 6.45 -2.56
N ARG A 36 -2.36 6.86 -3.79
CA ARG A 36 -2.00 6.15 -5.00
C ARG A 36 -0.83 6.83 -5.70
N ILE A 37 0.19 6.05 -6.03
CA ILE A 37 1.36 6.50 -6.82
C ILE A 37 1.22 5.98 -8.26
N VAL A 38 1.33 6.88 -9.23
CA VAL A 38 1.39 6.54 -10.66
C VAL A 38 2.69 7.13 -11.22
N LYS A 39 3.52 6.29 -11.84
CA LYS A 39 4.81 6.69 -12.44
C LYS A 39 4.70 6.69 -13.96
N ASP A 40 5.19 7.73 -14.61
CA ASP A 40 5.28 7.78 -16.07
C ASP A 40 6.58 7.14 -16.60
N ALA A 41 6.75 7.11 -17.93
CA ALA A 41 7.93 6.55 -18.58
C ALA A 41 9.24 7.34 -18.31
N PHE A 42 9.12 8.58 -17.84
CA PHE A 42 10.23 9.46 -17.48
C PHE A 42 10.55 9.42 -15.98
N GLY A 43 9.77 8.65 -15.20
CA GLY A 43 9.91 8.55 -13.75
C GLY A 43 9.25 9.69 -12.98
N ASN A 44 8.47 10.56 -13.63
CA ASN A 44 7.64 11.53 -12.92
C ASN A 44 6.50 10.80 -12.20
N VAL A 45 6.08 11.35 -11.07
CA VAL A 45 5.11 10.73 -10.18
C VAL A 45 3.87 11.61 -10.05
N THR A 46 2.71 11.04 -10.37
CA THR A 46 1.42 11.57 -9.93
C THR A 46 1.00 10.83 -8.67
N PHE A 47 0.91 11.58 -7.57
CA PHE A 47 0.43 11.08 -6.30
C PHE A 47 -0.99 11.58 -6.05
N THR A 48 -1.89 10.68 -5.67
CA THR A 48 -3.24 11.00 -5.20
C THR A 48 -3.33 10.61 -3.74
N ASP A 49 -3.54 11.55 -2.82
CA ASP A 49 -3.66 11.19 -1.41
C ASP A 49 -5.00 10.52 -1.07
N LYS A 50 -5.13 10.06 0.17
CA LYS A 50 -6.34 9.41 0.69
C LYS A 50 -7.59 10.30 0.68
N THR A 51 -7.42 11.62 0.57
CA THR A 51 -8.53 12.59 0.47
C THR A 51 -8.96 12.83 -0.98
N GLY A 52 -8.19 12.31 -1.95
CA GLY A 52 -8.39 12.50 -3.37
C GLY A 52 -7.66 13.73 -3.94
N ALA A 53 -6.85 14.44 -3.15
CA ALA A 53 -6.04 15.53 -3.67
C ALA A 53 -4.88 14.97 -4.51
N VAL A 54 -4.51 15.69 -5.57
CA VAL A 54 -3.52 15.22 -6.54
C VAL A 54 -2.31 16.16 -6.56
N GLY A 55 -1.11 15.59 -6.53
CA GLY A 55 0.16 16.28 -6.68
C GLY A 55 1.05 15.60 -7.71
N SER A 56 1.77 16.40 -8.49
CA SER A 56 2.76 15.90 -9.46
C SER A 56 4.16 16.26 -9.00
N PHE A 57 5.05 15.28 -9.10
CA PHE A 57 6.45 15.37 -8.70
C PHE A 57 7.32 14.94 -9.87
N THR A 58 8.42 15.65 -10.12
CA THR A 58 9.44 15.16 -11.05
C THR A 58 10.14 13.93 -10.49
N ALA A 59 10.83 13.18 -11.34
CA ALA A 59 11.66 12.05 -10.89
C ALA A 59 12.63 12.46 -9.78
N ASP A 60 13.30 13.62 -9.92
CA ASP A 60 14.24 14.13 -8.92
C ASP A 60 13.57 14.52 -7.60
N GLN A 61 12.39 15.15 -7.66
CA GLN A 61 11.62 15.50 -6.48
C GLN A 61 11.20 14.25 -5.72
N TRP A 62 10.69 13.24 -6.43
CA TRP A 62 10.29 11.97 -5.84
C TRP A 62 11.49 11.23 -5.23
N ASN A 63 12.63 11.22 -5.92
CA ASN A 63 13.87 10.64 -5.41
C ASN A 63 14.33 11.31 -4.13
N LYS A 64 14.32 12.66 -4.06
CA LYS A 64 14.65 13.41 -2.85
C LYS A 64 13.74 13.07 -1.67
N LEU A 65 12.43 12.96 -1.93
CA LEU A 65 11.47 12.58 -0.88
C LEU A 65 11.77 11.18 -0.33
N ARG A 66 12.13 10.23 -1.20
CA ARG A 66 12.54 8.88 -0.79
C ARG A 66 13.85 8.87 0.01
N THR A 67 14.81 9.74 -0.33
CA THR A 67 16.10 9.82 0.38
C THR A 67 16.04 10.61 1.68
N ASN A 68 15.10 11.56 1.81
CA ASN A 68 14.87 12.29 3.07
C ASN A 68 14.31 11.38 4.17
N TRP A 69 13.89 10.17 3.82
CA TRP A 69 13.36 9.19 4.75
C TRP A 69 14.46 8.25 5.24
N ASP A 70 14.94 8.47 6.46
CA ASP A 70 16.12 7.80 7.05
C ASP A 70 15.78 6.48 7.79
N TYR A 71 14.52 6.03 7.77
CA TYR A 71 14.10 4.80 8.45
C TYR A 71 14.26 3.57 7.55
N THR A 72 14.54 2.41 8.15
CA THR A 72 14.90 1.13 7.51
C THR A 72 13.73 0.38 6.83
N GLY A 73 12.72 1.10 6.34
CA GLY A 73 11.49 0.56 5.77
C GLY A 73 11.29 0.85 4.29
N ASN A 74 10.02 0.83 3.86
CA ASN A 74 9.61 1.22 2.50
C ASN A 74 9.16 2.69 2.50
N PRO A 75 9.98 3.64 2.01
CA PRO A 75 9.66 5.06 2.04
C PRO A 75 8.39 5.37 1.23
N GLU A 76 8.12 4.64 0.14
CA GLU A 76 6.90 4.85 -0.65
C GLU A 76 5.66 4.50 0.16
N TYR A 77 5.71 3.45 1.00
CA TYR A 77 4.60 3.08 1.87
C TYR A 77 4.27 4.17 2.89
N PHE A 78 5.29 4.80 3.48
CA PHE A 78 5.09 5.95 4.37
C PHE A 78 4.50 7.14 3.60
N MET A 79 5.06 7.45 2.42
CA MET A 79 4.59 8.56 1.58
C MET A 79 3.12 8.39 1.20
N GLU A 80 2.65 7.16 1.02
CA GLU A 80 1.23 6.88 0.79
C GLU A 80 0.33 7.20 2.00
N THR A 81 0.86 7.25 3.23
CA THR A 81 0.03 7.54 4.42
C THR A 81 -0.23 9.04 4.67
N ILE A 82 0.59 9.91 4.06
CA ILE A 82 0.57 11.36 4.25
C ILE A 82 -0.09 12.09 3.07
N ASN A 83 -0.50 13.34 3.29
CA ASN A 83 -1.22 14.11 2.28
C ASN A 83 -0.28 14.81 1.29
N VAL A 84 -0.81 15.22 0.13
CA VAL A 84 -0.02 15.89 -0.92
C VAL A 84 0.71 17.14 -0.38
N GLY A 85 0.04 17.93 0.46
CA GLY A 85 0.64 19.13 1.05
C GLY A 85 1.83 18.84 1.98
N GLU A 86 1.81 17.72 2.69
CA GLU A 86 2.91 17.30 3.56
C GLU A 86 4.12 16.88 2.72
N LEU A 87 3.89 16.10 1.66
CA LEU A 87 4.93 15.75 0.68
C LEU A 87 5.55 17.00 0.04
N GLN A 88 4.74 18.01 -0.27
CA GLN A 88 5.23 19.27 -0.80
C GLN A 88 6.07 20.05 0.21
N GLY A 89 5.66 20.09 1.48
CA GLY A 89 6.43 20.73 2.55
C GLY A 89 7.78 20.07 2.82
N MET A 90 7.86 18.74 2.66
CA MET A 90 9.11 17.98 2.79
C MET A 90 10.14 18.27 1.69
N MET A 91 9.72 18.86 0.56
CA MET A 91 10.65 19.27 -0.50
C MET A 91 11.28 20.65 -0.25
N THR A 92 10.66 21.47 0.59
CA THR A 92 11.06 22.86 0.85
C THR A 92 11.90 23.03 2.11
N SER A 93 12.03 21.99 2.92
CA SER A 93 12.84 21.95 4.15
C SER A 93 14.24 21.41 3.86
#